data_AF-A0A0C2WXK5-F1
#
_entry.id   AF-A0A0C2WXK5-F1
#
_cell.length_a   1.000
_cell.length_b   1.000
_cell.length_c   1.000
_cell.angle_alpha   90.00
_cell.angle_beta   90.00
_cell.angle_gamma   90.00
#
_symmetry.space_group_name_H-M   'P 1'
#
loop_
_entity.id
_entity.type
_entity.pdbx_description
1 polymer ?
#
loop_
_entity_poly.entity_id
_entity_poly.type
_entity_poly.pdbx_seq_one_letter_code
_entity_poly.pdbx_strand_id
1 'polypeptide(L)'
;MADAGGTWQFISTLLLKRPGKAHWLQDDIESFVLVVLYHGLRYANHNKIDKLHYIMHRVFDDSYEVNGTIMGGVGKHSMFLVGGYLSREYAFTGNPALTQWKQSAFKAIAQWIVHAEQKLWENESFHPSVGLGQEYALRDHKELARAFEIALSSQSWPTTDDKAVDYLQVPKRASGEDPADGSGIEEEQR
;
A
#
# COMPACT_ATOMS: atom_id res chain seq x y z
N MET A 1 12.88 8.86 23.23
CA MET A 1 12.36 7.96 22.17
C MET A 1 11.86 8.85 21.07
N ALA A 2 12.44 8.76 19.87
CA ALA A 2 11.97 9.56 18.74
C ALA A 2 10.60 9.02 18.30
N ASP A 3 9.63 9.92 18.23
CA ASP A 3 8.27 9.68 17.80
C ASP A 3 8.27 9.42 16.29
N ALA A 4 8.63 8.19 15.88
CA ALA A 4 8.62 7.77 14.48
C ALA A 4 7.19 7.63 13.90
N GLY A 5 6.16 7.91 14.70
CA GLY A 5 4.75 7.73 14.34
C GLY A 5 4.30 8.54 13.13
N GLY A 6 4.94 9.68 12.84
CA GLY A 6 4.56 10.54 11.72
C GLY A 6 4.95 10.03 10.33
N THR A 7 5.97 9.18 10.21
CA THR A 7 6.49 8.73 8.90
C THR A 7 6.21 7.25 8.61
N TRP A 8 5.93 6.45 9.64
CA TRP A 8 5.71 5.00 9.56
C TRP A 8 4.76 4.56 8.43
N GLN A 9 3.65 5.28 8.29
CA GLN A 9 2.60 4.98 7.32
C GLN A 9 3.12 4.97 5.88
N PHE A 10 4.13 5.79 5.58
CA PHE A 10 4.65 6.01 4.24
C PHE A 10 6.02 5.38 3.99
N ILE A 11 6.64 4.75 5.00
CA ILE A 11 7.89 4.02 4.79
C ILE A 11 7.61 2.82 3.85
N SER A 12 8.51 2.63 2.88
CA SER A 12 8.42 1.54 1.90
C SER A 12 8.43 0.16 2.57
N THR A 13 7.84 -0.80 1.87
CA THR A 13 7.68 -2.19 2.31
C THR A 13 9.02 -2.81 2.69
N LEU A 14 10.06 -2.60 1.88
CA LEU A 14 11.35 -3.24 2.10
C LEU A 14 12.18 -2.55 3.20
N LEU A 15 12.04 -1.25 3.38
CA LEU A 15 12.64 -0.55 4.52
C LEU A 15 12.01 -1.00 5.84
N LEU A 16 10.69 -1.22 5.88
CA LEU A 16 10.00 -1.74 7.05
C LEU A 16 10.34 -3.21 7.37
N LYS A 17 10.47 -4.06 6.33
CA LYS A 17 10.77 -5.50 6.49
C LYS A 17 12.25 -5.78 6.76
N ARG A 18 13.17 -4.89 6.38
CA ARG A 18 14.62 -5.09 6.53
C ARG A 18 15.28 -3.82 7.08
N PRO A 19 15.17 -3.56 8.40
CA PRO A 19 15.87 -2.48 9.06
C PRO A 19 17.36 -2.49 8.72
N GLY A 20 17.90 -1.34 8.31
CA GLY A 20 19.30 -1.21 7.88
C GLY A 20 19.53 -1.41 6.38
N LYS A 21 18.51 -1.78 5.59
CA LYS A 21 18.58 -1.73 4.13
C LYS A 21 18.88 -0.28 3.68
N ALA A 22 19.77 -0.14 2.70
CA ALA A 22 20.02 1.15 2.06
C ALA A 22 18.74 1.73 1.43
N HIS A 23 18.51 3.02 1.59
CA HIS A 23 17.41 3.72 0.93
C HIS A 23 17.71 3.87 -0.57
N TRP A 24 16.78 3.47 -1.44
CA TRP A 24 16.86 3.64 -2.89
C TRP A 24 15.72 4.50 -3.44
N LEU A 25 15.88 5.01 -4.67
CA LEU A 25 14.85 5.78 -5.39
C LEU A 25 13.48 5.07 -5.41
N GLN A 26 13.46 3.75 -5.52
CA GLN A 26 12.22 2.98 -5.56
C GLN A 26 11.45 3.02 -4.24
N ASP A 27 12.14 3.20 -3.11
CA ASP A 27 11.48 3.39 -1.81
C ASP A 27 10.81 4.77 -1.75
N ASP A 28 11.42 5.83 -2.31
CA ASP A 28 10.79 7.15 -2.45
C ASP A 28 9.56 7.09 -3.38
N ILE A 29 9.65 6.34 -4.48
CA ILE A 29 8.52 6.13 -5.39
C ILE A 29 7.38 5.35 -4.70
N GLU A 30 7.70 4.29 -3.96
CA GLU A 30 6.69 3.56 -3.18
C GLU A 30 6.03 4.48 -2.14
N SER A 31 6.83 5.29 -1.43
CA SER A 31 6.35 6.26 -0.45
C SER A 31 5.36 7.25 -1.08
N PHE A 32 5.66 7.77 -2.28
CA PHE A 32 4.73 8.63 -3.03
C PHE A 32 3.40 7.92 -3.33
N VAL A 33 3.44 6.67 -3.80
CA VAL A 33 2.22 5.89 -4.09
C VAL A 33 1.41 5.64 -2.81
N LEU A 34 2.07 5.34 -1.69
CA LEU A 34 1.43 5.16 -0.39
C LEU A 34 0.76 6.46 0.09
N VAL A 35 1.37 7.63 -0.12
CA VAL A 35 0.76 8.93 0.20
C VAL A 35 -0.51 9.16 -0.62
N VAL A 36 -0.45 8.98 -1.94
CA VAL A 36 -1.64 9.15 -2.80
C VAL A 36 -2.73 8.16 -2.43
N LEU A 37 -2.36 6.90 -2.14
CA LEU A 37 -3.31 5.87 -1.73
C LEU A 37 -3.97 6.20 -0.39
N TYR A 38 -3.19 6.62 0.61
CA TYR A 38 -3.68 7.00 1.93
C TYR A 38 -4.72 8.13 1.82
N HIS A 39 -4.41 9.19 1.07
CA HIS A 39 -5.33 10.30 0.88
C HIS A 39 -6.54 9.89 0.02
N GLY A 40 -6.33 9.05 -0.99
CA GLY A 40 -7.42 8.50 -1.79
C GLY A 40 -8.41 7.67 -0.96
N LEU A 41 -7.91 6.81 -0.08
CA LEU A 41 -8.72 6.02 0.85
C LEU A 41 -9.46 6.89 1.87
N ARG A 42 -8.87 8.02 2.26
CA ARG A 42 -9.43 8.86 3.31
C ARG A 42 -10.42 9.90 2.78
N TYR A 43 -10.21 10.40 1.56
CA TYR A 43 -10.90 11.58 1.04
C TYR A 43 -11.56 11.41 -0.32
N ALA A 44 -11.25 10.36 -1.09
CA ALA A 44 -11.92 10.10 -2.36
C ALA A 44 -13.04 9.07 -2.17
N ASN A 45 -14.10 9.18 -2.96
CA ASN A 45 -15.15 8.15 -2.96
C ASN A 45 -14.60 6.84 -3.57
N HIS A 46 -14.79 5.70 -2.91
CA HIS A 46 -14.31 4.40 -3.37
C HIS A 46 -15.16 3.25 -2.81
N ASN A 47 -15.00 2.06 -3.38
CA ASN A 47 -15.82 0.88 -3.06
C ASN A 47 -15.38 0.10 -1.79
N LYS A 48 -14.68 0.74 -0.85
CA LYS A 48 -14.13 0.10 0.37
C LYS A 48 -14.31 0.94 1.64
N ILE A 49 -15.21 1.92 1.63
CA ILE A 49 -15.46 2.82 2.76
C ILE A 49 -15.84 2.02 4.01
N ASP A 50 -16.61 0.94 3.85
CA ASP A 50 -17.04 0.01 4.92
C ASP A 50 -15.88 -0.70 5.62
N LYS A 51 -14.77 -0.94 4.91
CA LYS A 51 -13.58 -1.63 5.42
C LYS A 51 -12.42 -0.68 5.72
N LEU A 52 -12.64 0.63 5.61
CA LEU A 52 -11.57 1.62 5.63
C LEU A 52 -10.71 1.53 6.89
N HIS A 53 -11.30 1.49 8.09
CA HIS A 53 -10.54 1.34 9.35
C HIS A 53 -9.63 0.11 9.36
N TYR A 54 -10.13 -1.02 8.89
CA TYR A 54 -9.36 -2.26 8.83
C TYR A 54 -8.20 -2.13 7.81
N ILE A 55 -8.46 -1.54 6.65
CA ILE A 55 -7.42 -1.27 5.64
C ILE A 55 -6.35 -0.33 6.19
N MET A 56 -6.76 0.79 6.81
CA MET A 56 -5.84 1.78 7.37
C MET A 56 -4.93 1.14 8.42
N HIS A 57 -5.52 0.41 9.36
CA HIS A 57 -4.75 -0.29 10.39
C HIS A 57 -3.78 -1.31 9.78
N ARG A 58 -4.28 -2.24 8.95
CA ARG A 58 -3.46 -3.36 8.44
C ARG A 58 -2.37 -2.93 7.45
N VAL A 59 -2.61 -1.89 6.65
CA VAL A 59 -1.66 -1.44 5.62
C VAL A 59 -0.74 -0.35 6.13
N PHE A 60 -1.26 0.62 6.88
CA PHE A 60 -0.50 1.83 7.24
C PHE A 60 0.04 1.81 8.66
N ASP A 61 -0.69 1.25 9.63
CA ASP A 61 -0.33 1.36 11.05
C ASP A 61 0.28 0.09 11.65
N ASP A 62 0.07 -1.09 11.03
CA ASP A 62 0.53 -2.37 11.56
C ASP A 62 2.06 -2.41 11.71
N SER A 63 2.52 -2.87 12.87
CA SER A 63 3.92 -2.99 13.25
C SER A 63 4.09 -4.16 14.20
N TYR A 64 5.29 -4.73 14.24
CA TYR A 64 5.64 -5.82 15.13
C TYR A 64 7.10 -5.67 15.55
N GLU A 65 7.47 -6.22 16.70
CA GLU A 65 8.83 -6.15 17.21
C GLU A 65 9.56 -7.48 17.00
N VAL A 66 10.81 -7.41 16.54
CA VAL A 66 11.73 -8.54 16.48
C VAL A 66 13.05 -8.13 17.10
N ASN A 67 13.46 -8.80 18.18
CA ASN A 67 14.73 -8.54 18.87
C ASN A 67 14.96 -7.04 19.22
N GLY A 68 13.95 -6.34 19.75
CA GLY A 68 14.06 -4.92 20.10
C GLY A 68 13.95 -3.95 18.91
N THR A 69 13.74 -4.45 17.68
CA THR A 69 13.59 -3.63 16.49
C THR A 69 12.14 -3.64 16.01
N ILE A 70 11.53 -2.45 15.88
CA ILE A 70 10.19 -2.31 15.32
C ILE A 70 10.27 -2.48 13.81
N MET A 71 9.45 -3.40 13.29
CA MET A 71 9.37 -3.83 11.90
C MET A 71 7.92 -3.77 11.42
N GLY A 72 7.73 -3.84 10.11
CA GLY A 72 6.40 -3.71 9.52
C GLY A 72 6.34 -4.13 8.06
N GLY A 73 5.37 -3.58 7.34
CA GLY A 73 5.29 -3.73 5.89
C GLY A 73 4.63 -5.04 5.41
N VAL A 74 4.24 -5.95 6.30
CA VAL A 74 3.51 -7.19 5.93
C VAL A 74 2.20 -6.85 5.19
N GLY A 75 1.45 -5.87 5.70
CA GLY A 75 0.23 -5.37 5.06
C GLY A 75 0.46 -4.82 3.66
N LYS A 76 1.40 -3.88 3.54
CA LYS A 76 1.81 -3.25 2.27
C LYS A 76 2.28 -4.29 1.26
N HIS A 77 3.12 -5.22 1.69
CA HIS A 77 3.62 -6.32 0.88
C HIS A 77 2.49 -7.18 0.31
N SER A 78 1.56 -7.63 1.16
CA SER A 78 0.40 -8.41 0.73
C SER A 78 -0.49 -7.61 -0.23
N MET A 79 -0.70 -6.33 0.06
CA MET A 79 -1.47 -5.42 -0.79
C MET A 79 -0.88 -5.31 -2.19
N PHE A 80 0.42 -5.03 -2.32
CA PHE A 80 1.05 -4.86 -3.62
C PHE A 80 1.13 -6.17 -4.42
N LEU A 81 1.54 -7.28 -3.78
CA LEU A 81 1.79 -8.53 -4.52
C LEU A 81 0.52 -9.29 -4.89
N VAL A 82 -0.45 -9.35 -3.98
CA VAL A 82 -1.63 -10.21 -4.17
C VAL A 82 -2.96 -9.47 -4.07
N GLY A 83 -2.94 -8.18 -3.72
CA GLY A 83 -4.16 -7.40 -3.47
C GLY A 83 -4.73 -7.63 -2.07
N GLY A 84 -3.93 -8.09 -1.11
CA GLY A 84 -4.36 -8.25 0.28
C GLY A 84 -4.91 -6.94 0.87
N TYR A 85 -5.93 -7.05 1.72
CA TYR A 85 -6.66 -5.95 2.39
C TYR A 85 -7.45 -5.02 1.44
N LEU A 86 -6.85 -4.58 0.34
CA LEU A 86 -7.46 -3.64 -0.60
C LEU A 86 -8.28 -4.34 -1.71
N SER A 87 -8.07 -5.64 -1.98
CA SER A 87 -8.66 -6.42 -3.09
C SER A 87 -8.35 -5.85 -4.48
N ARG A 88 -8.29 -6.73 -5.50
CA ARG A 88 -7.93 -6.32 -6.86
C ARG A 88 -9.00 -5.44 -7.52
N GLU A 89 -10.23 -5.56 -7.01
CA GLU A 89 -11.42 -4.85 -7.43
C GLU A 89 -11.54 -3.44 -6.82
N TYR A 90 -10.59 -3.01 -5.98
CA TYR A 90 -10.59 -1.63 -5.46
C TYR A 90 -10.58 -0.61 -6.58
N ALA A 91 -11.50 0.35 -6.49
CA ALA A 91 -11.64 1.43 -7.46
C ALA A 91 -12.11 2.72 -6.79
N PHE A 92 -11.60 3.84 -7.30
CA PHE A 92 -12.12 5.17 -7.00
C PHE A 92 -13.42 5.37 -7.77
N THR A 93 -14.53 5.50 -7.05
CA THR A 93 -15.88 5.62 -7.61
C THR A 93 -15.97 6.90 -8.44
N GLY A 94 -16.32 6.78 -9.72
CA GLY A 94 -16.41 7.93 -10.62
C GLY A 94 -15.07 8.48 -11.11
N ASN A 95 -13.92 7.93 -10.68
CA ASN A 95 -12.58 8.35 -11.12
C ASN A 95 -11.81 7.17 -11.74
N PRO A 96 -12.13 6.80 -12.99
CA PRO A 96 -11.45 5.70 -13.69
C PRO A 96 -9.98 6.01 -13.98
N ALA A 97 -9.61 7.28 -14.13
CA ALA A 97 -8.23 7.67 -14.43
C ALA A 97 -7.30 7.41 -13.24
N LEU A 98 -7.70 7.82 -12.03
CA LEU A 98 -6.96 7.51 -10.80
C LEU A 98 -6.95 6.01 -10.48
N THR A 99 -8.04 5.31 -10.81
CA THR A 99 -8.10 3.84 -10.67
C THR A 99 -7.08 3.15 -11.57
N GLN A 100 -6.96 3.55 -12.84
CA GLN A 100 -5.97 3.02 -13.78
C GLN A 100 -4.54 3.38 -13.35
N TRP A 101 -4.30 4.63 -12.94
CA TRP A 101 -3.01 5.04 -12.40
C TRP A 101 -2.58 4.14 -11.23
N LYS A 102 -3.47 3.91 -10.26
CA LYS A 102 -3.20 3.03 -9.11
C LYS A 102 -2.87 1.60 -9.54
N GLN A 103 -3.58 1.05 -10.53
CA GLN A 103 -3.28 -0.29 -11.05
C GLN A 103 -1.88 -0.38 -11.65
N SER A 104 -1.49 0.62 -12.45
CA SER A 104 -0.14 0.71 -13.03
C SER A 104 0.92 0.86 -11.95
N ALA A 105 0.69 1.73 -10.96
CA ALA A 105 1.58 1.96 -9.83
C ALA A 105 1.80 0.67 -9.00
N PHE A 106 0.72 -0.03 -8.66
CA PHE A 106 0.77 -1.28 -7.89
C PHE A 106 1.53 -2.36 -8.64
N LYS A 107 1.29 -2.51 -9.96
CA LYS A 107 2.01 -3.46 -10.79
C LYS A 107 3.51 -3.16 -10.80
N ALA A 108 3.89 -1.90 -10.97
CA ALA A 108 5.29 -1.48 -11.01
C ALA A 108 6.00 -1.74 -9.67
N ILE A 109 5.35 -1.41 -8.54
CA ILE A 109 5.87 -1.68 -7.19
C ILE A 109 5.97 -3.18 -6.94
N ALA A 110 4.97 -3.98 -7.33
CA ALA A 110 5.00 -5.42 -7.15
C ALA A 110 6.17 -6.07 -7.90
N GLN A 111 6.39 -5.68 -9.17
CA GLN A 111 7.55 -6.13 -9.95
C GLN A 111 8.87 -5.77 -9.27
N TRP A 112 8.96 -4.56 -8.72
CA TRP A 112 10.14 -4.11 -7.99
C TRP A 112 10.38 -4.90 -6.70
N ILE A 113 9.36 -5.09 -5.86
CA ILE A 113 9.48 -5.84 -4.60
C ILE A 113 10.03 -7.24 -4.89
N VAL A 114 9.45 -7.95 -5.86
CA VAL A 114 9.90 -9.30 -6.25
C VAL A 114 11.37 -9.29 -6.67
N HIS A 115 11.77 -8.34 -7.52
CA HIS A 115 13.15 -8.22 -8.00
C HIS A 115 14.14 -7.90 -6.86
N ALA A 116 13.83 -6.88 -6.06
CA ALA A 116 14.68 -6.42 -4.98
C ALA A 116 14.84 -7.48 -3.88
N GLU A 117 13.75 -8.17 -3.54
CA GLU A 117 13.81 -9.26 -2.56
C GLU A 117 14.72 -10.40 -3.04
N GLN A 118 14.59 -10.83 -4.30
CA GLN A 118 15.48 -11.83 -4.89
C GLN A 118 16.95 -11.41 -4.73
N LYS A 119 17.27 -10.16 -5.09
CA LYS A 119 18.65 -9.64 -5.02
C LYS A 119 19.17 -9.49 -3.61
N LEU A 120 18.33 -9.06 -2.67
CA LEU A 120 18.70 -8.95 -1.26
C LEU A 120 18.86 -10.32 -0.59
N TRP A 121 18.26 -11.39 -1.12
CA TRP A 121 18.51 -12.77 -0.68
C TRP A 121 19.80 -13.36 -1.26
N GLU A 122 20.22 -12.92 -2.44
CA GLU A 122 21.46 -13.34 -3.10
C GLU A 122 22.73 -12.74 -2.45
N ASN A 123 22.61 -11.87 -1.44
CA ASN A 123 23.70 -11.34 -0.60
C ASN A 123 24.85 -10.60 -1.33
N GLU A 124 24.64 -10.16 -2.57
CA GLU A 124 25.56 -9.22 -3.22
C GLU A 124 25.23 -7.78 -2.82
N SER A 125 26.24 -6.91 -2.87
CA SER A 125 26.11 -5.46 -2.69
C SER A 125 25.27 -4.86 -3.83
N PHE A 126 23.96 -5.08 -3.79
CA PHE A 126 23.03 -4.71 -4.83
C PHE A 126 22.76 -3.20 -4.76
N HIS A 127 23.17 -2.51 -5.83
CA HIS A 127 22.78 -1.13 -6.07
C HIS A 127 21.86 -1.09 -7.32
N PRO A 128 20.59 -0.67 -7.18
CA PRO A 128 19.60 -0.76 -8.27
C PRO A 128 20.01 -0.03 -9.56
N SER A 129 20.89 0.97 -9.45
CA SER A 129 21.29 1.80 -10.58
C SER A 129 22.46 1.27 -11.43
N VAL A 130 23.08 0.13 -11.09
CA VAL A 130 24.34 -0.32 -11.74
C VAL A 130 24.22 -1.67 -12.47
N GLY A 131 23.08 -2.37 -12.41
CA GLY A 131 22.94 -3.74 -12.96
C GLY A 131 22.11 -3.86 -14.25
N LEU A 132 22.80 -4.08 -15.38
CA LEU A 132 22.41 -4.84 -16.58
C LEU A 132 20.90 -5.06 -16.88
N GLY A 133 20.39 -4.37 -17.91
CA GLY A 133 19.52 -4.92 -18.96
C GLY A 133 18.09 -5.39 -18.63
N GLN A 134 17.65 -5.43 -17.37
CA GLN A 134 16.25 -5.76 -17.06
C GLN A 134 15.37 -4.50 -17.07
N GLU A 135 14.37 -4.52 -17.94
CA GLU A 135 13.38 -3.47 -18.12
C GLU A 135 12.27 -3.63 -17.05
N TYR A 136 12.53 -3.16 -15.83
CA TYR A 136 11.47 -3.02 -14.82
C TYR A 136 10.94 -1.59 -14.77
N ALA A 137 9.62 -1.46 -14.61
CA ALA A 137 8.89 -0.19 -14.71
C ALA A 137 9.31 0.88 -13.69
N LEU A 138 9.98 0.51 -12.59
CA LEU A 138 10.46 1.43 -11.54
C LEU A 138 11.96 1.76 -11.63
N ARG A 139 12.54 1.81 -12.84
CA ARG A 139 13.92 2.26 -13.00
C ARG A 139 14.09 3.76 -12.66
N ASP A 140 13.11 4.57 -13.06
CA ASP A 140 12.99 5.98 -12.70
C ASP A 140 11.53 6.34 -12.42
N HIS A 141 11.24 7.62 -12.11
CA HIS A 141 9.90 8.08 -11.77
C HIS A 141 9.07 8.50 -13.00
N LYS A 142 9.65 8.56 -14.22
CA LYS A 142 9.04 9.29 -15.34
C LYS A 142 7.73 8.67 -15.81
N GLU A 143 7.68 7.35 -15.90
CA GLU A 143 6.47 6.65 -16.35
C GLU A 143 5.33 6.82 -15.35
N LEU A 144 5.64 6.67 -14.05
CA LEU A 144 4.66 6.85 -12.99
C LEU A 144 4.16 8.30 -12.91
N ALA A 145 5.08 9.28 -13.01
CA ALA A 145 4.76 10.69 -13.04
C ALA A 145 3.86 11.02 -14.24
N ARG A 146 4.23 10.57 -15.45
CA ARG A 146 3.41 10.74 -16.65
C ARG A 146 2.02 10.13 -16.48
N ALA A 147 1.92 8.92 -15.93
CA ALA A 147 0.62 8.29 -15.68
C ALA A 147 -0.22 9.08 -14.67
N PHE A 148 0.43 9.67 -13.65
CA PHE A 148 -0.25 10.50 -12.66
C PHE A 148 -0.75 11.81 -13.27
N GLU A 149 0.06 12.48 -14.09
CA GLU A 149 -0.32 13.71 -14.81
C GLU A 149 -1.52 13.48 -15.74
N ILE A 150 -1.58 12.32 -16.41
CA ILE A 150 -2.75 11.92 -17.20
C ILE A 150 -3.99 11.78 -16.30
N ALA A 151 -3.84 11.18 -15.11
CA ALA A 151 -4.94 11.06 -14.17
C ALA A 151 -5.41 12.43 -13.65
N LEU A 152 -4.48 13.32 -13.30
CA LEU A 152 -4.75 14.70 -12.85
C LEU A 152 -5.45 15.53 -13.93
N SER A 153 -5.07 15.36 -15.20
CA SER A 153 -5.66 16.08 -16.33
C SER A 153 -7.04 15.56 -16.75
N SER A 154 -7.55 14.50 -16.11
CA SER A 154 -8.83 13.90 -16.48
C SER A 154 -10.02 14.77 -16.03
N GLN A 155 -11.13 14.72 -16.78
CA GLN A 155 -12.38 15.40 -16.40
C GLN A 155 -13.17 14.64 -15.32
N SER A 156 -12.57 13.61 -14.71
CA SER A 156 -13.23 12.74 -13.73
C SER A 156 -13.06 13.20 -12.28
N TRP A 157 -12.35 14.31 -12.07
CA TRP A 157 -12.26 14.93 -10.75
C TRP A 157 -13.55 15.68 -10.41
N PRO A 158 -13.97 15.69 -9.14
CA PRO A 158 -15.10 16.49 -8.70
C PRO A 158 -14.91 17.96 -9.07
N THR A 159 -15.90 18.54 -9.76
CA THR A 159 -15.89 19.95 -10.18
C THR A 159 -16.74 20.84 -9.27
N THR A 160 -17.46 20.25 -8.30
CA THR A 160 -18.37 20.94 -7.39
C THR A 160 -18.27 20.37 -5.97
N ASP A 161 -18.27 21.24 -4.97
CA ASP A 161 -18.08 20.95 -3.53
C ASP A 161 -16.76 20.24 -3.22
N ASP A 162 -15.71 21.06 -3.08
CA ASP A 162 -14.31 20.66 -2.84
C ASP A 162 -14.01 20.30 -1.38
N LYS A 163 -15.05 20.24 -0.52
CA LYS A 163 -14.88 19.85 0.86
C LYS A 163 -14.56 18.37 0.94
N ALA A 164 -13.31 18.07 1.28
CA ALA A 164 -12.86 16.72 1.58
C ALA A 164 -13.71 16.14 2.73
N VAL A 165 -14.37 15.02 2.47
CA VAL A 165 -15.02 14.21 3.49
C VAL A 165 -14.01 13.19 4.00
N ASP A 166 -13.68 13.24 5.28
CA ASP A 166 -12.83 12.23 5.91
C ASP A 166 -13.66 10.95 6.17
N TYR A 167 -13.57 9.99 5.26
CA TYR A 167 -14.30 8.72 5.37
C TYR A 167 -13.86 7.88 6.58
N LEU A 168 -12.70 8.17 7.19
CA LEU A 168 -12.23 7.47 8.39
C LEU A 168 -12.93 7.97 9.67
N GLN A 169 -13.54 9.16 9.63
CA GLN A 169 -14.27 9.75 10.76
C GLN A 169 -15.77 9.50 10.68
N VAL A 170 -16.26 8.89 9.60
CA VAL A 170 -17.68 8.58 9.45
C VAL A 170 -18.04 7.42 10.40
N PRO A 171 -19.01 7.57 11.31
CA PRO A 171 -19.39 6.51 12.23
C PRO A 171 -19.74 5.22 11.48
N LYS A 172 -19.24 4.07 11.96
CA LYS A 172 -19.66 2.75 11.47
C LYS A 172 -21.19 2.74 11.41
N ARG A 173 -21.77 2.55 10.23
CA ARG A 173 -23.14 2.03 10.16
C ARG A 173 -23.09 0.70 10.91
N ALA A 174 -23.99 0.51 11.87
CA ALA A 174 -24.12 -0.74 12.61
C ALA A 174 -24.48 -1.86 11.62
N SER A 175 -23.48 -2.46 10.99
CA SER A 175 -23.59 -3.73 10.30
C SER A 175 -23.42 -4.80 11.38
N GLY A 176 -24.53 -5.46 11.71
CA GLY A 176 -24.53 -6.58 12.64
C GLY A 176 -23.63 -7.72 12.17
N GLU A 177 -23.15 -8.45 13.17
CA GLU A 177 -22.59 -9.80 13.11
C GLU A 177 -21.27 -9.97 12.36
N ASP A 178 -20.16 -9.81 13.11
CA ASP A 178 -18.92 -10.53 12.81
C ASP A 178 -19.18 -12.05 12.97
N PRO A 179 -18.81 -12.90 11.99
CA PRO A 179 -18.90 -14.34 12.18
C PRO A 179 -17.87 -14.78 13.23
N ALA A 180 -18.38 -15.45 14.27
CA ALA A 180 -17.61 -16.00 15.35
C ALA A 180 -16.45 -16.88 14.85
N ASP A 181 -15.29 -16.65 15.47
CA ASP A 181 -14.13 -17.52 15.51
C ASP A 181 -14.55 -18.97 15.82
N GLY A 182 -14.44 -19.85 14.83
CA GLY A 182 -14.69 -21.28 14.93
C GLY A 182 -13.51 -21.99 15.58
N SER A 183 -13.28 -21.76 16.86
CA SER A 183 -12.48 -22.62 17.73
C SER A 183 -13.41 -23.53 18.55
N GLY A 184 -13.89 -24.60 17.91
CA GLY A 184 -14.65 -25.67 18.55
C GLY A 184 -14.02 -27.02 18.21
N ILE A 185 -13.12 -27.48 19.07
CA ILE A 185 -12.67 -28.87 19.09
C ILE A 185 -13.81 -29.66 19.75
N GLU A 186 -14.51 -30.49 18.99
CA GLU A 186 -15.36 -31.55 19.54
C GLU A 186 -14.62 -32.89 19.45
N GLU A 187 -14.10 -33.31 20.61
CA GLU A 187 -13.90 -34.70 20.96
C GLU A 187 -15.27 -35.40 20.97
N GLU A 188 -15.44 -36.46 20.16
CA GLU A 188 -16.48 -37.45 20.46
C GLU A 188 -15.94 -38.87 20.32
N GLN A 189 -16.03 -39.58 21.45
CA GLN A 189 -15.78 -40.99 21.65
C GLN A 189 -16.93 -41.81 21.05
N ARG A 190 -16.62 -42.80 20.21
CA ARG A 190 -17.22 -44.16 20.27
C ARG A 190 -16.49 -45.15 19.38
#